data_AF-A0A2A9CT95-F1
#
_entry.id   AF-A0A2A9CT95-F1
#
_cell.length_a   1.000
_cell.length_b   1.000
_cell.length_c   1.000
_cell.angle_alpha   90.00
_cell.angle_beta   90.00
_cell.angle_gamma   90.00
#
_symmetry.space_group_name_H-M   'P 1'
#
loop_
_entity.id
_entity.type
_entity.pdbx_description
1 polymer ?
#
loop_
_entity_poly.entity_id
_entity_poly.type
_entity_poly.pdbx_seq_one_letter_code
_entity_poly.pdbx_strand_id
1 'polypeptide(L)'
;MSTPGGFDGLGQPEGRSVSVSKGRLRVLVATDRIGALDSLAAGTALARGFADHATVAVVPLAAGGPDLAAAVAALTGAEAEVDRDRWCVRTSTLALFGQRDTDPDSAGFGRWVAAGVGDAHRVVLDLTGLGAADGGAGLLEEARDALAGRDVIGIVDAEDLDLPATGINSGHAKRAYAAGADIADVLAADARLRAWAESLGEGLATRAGGGAAGGVALAVLGLNGRIVTGQHYCHELASLGQTMAASDLVVTGTTSIGALERGGPVVAQVAAWAGEALRPCLAFTTGDALSRRELRTFGIEAAYSLDPDPSSEQLTALAARVASGWAGGAAADA
;
A
#
# COMPACT_ATOMS: atom_id res chain seq x y z
N MET A 1 -60.84 -37.84 54.60
CA MET A 1 -60.49 -37.99 53.17
C MET A 1 -59.43 -36.96 52.83
N SER A 2 -58.24 -37.45 52.49
CA SER A 2 -57.27 -36.91 51.52
C SER A 2 -56.78 -35.45 51.60
N THR A 3 -55.54 -35.30 52.10
CA THR A 3 -54.32 -34.65 51.56
C THR A 3 -54.32 -33.35 50.71
N PRO A 4 -53.16 -32.62 50.69
CA PRO A 4 -53.04 -31.18 50.44
C PRO A 4 -52.26 -30.81 49.14
N GLY A 5 -52.18 -29.51 48.84
CA GLY A 5 -51.22 -28.87 47.92
C GLY A 5 -51.58 -27.39 47.80
N GLY A 6 -50.74 -26.40 48.09
CA GLY A 6 -49.29 -26.29 47.91
C GLY A 6 -49.06 -25.42 46.67
N PHE A 7 -48.70 -24.15 46.85
CA PHE A 7 -47.98 -23.31 45.86
C PHE A 7 -47.33 -22.13 46.58
N ASP A 8 -46.15 -22.41 47.14
CA ASP A 8 -45.08 -21.44 47.37
C ASP A 8 -44.37 -21.18 46.03
N GLY A 9 -43.81 -19.97 45.89
CA GLY A 9 -42.69 -19.72 44.98
C GLY A 9 -43.02 -19.00 43.68
N LEU A 10 -43.26 -17.69 43.75
CA LEU A 10 -42.94 -16.80 42.63
C LEU A 10 -41.41 -16.71 42.52
N GLY A 11 -40.82 -17.63 41.74
CA GLY A 11 -39.43 -17.57 41.33
C GLY A 11 -39.19 -16.31 40.50
N GLN A 12 -38.30 -15.44 40.99
CA GLN A 12 -37.66 -14.40 40.20
C GLN A 12 -37.00 -15.05 38.98
N PRO A 13 -37.12 -14.50 37.75
CA PRO A 13 -36.31 -14.98 36.64
C PRO A 13 -34.86 -14.60 36.95
N GLU A 14 -34.04 -15.59 37.32
CA GLU A 14 -32.59 -15.45 37.35
C GLU A 14 -32.13 -15.09 35.95
N GLY A 15 -31.87 -13.80 35.73
CA GLY A 15 -31.16 -13.31 34.57
C GLY A 15 -29.78 -13.96 34.56
N ARG A 16 -29.62 -15.02 33.77
CA ARG A 16 -28.29 -15.49 33.37
C ARG A 16 -27.65 -14.36 32.58
N SER A 17 -26.82 -13.57 33.25
CA SER A 17 -25.85 -12.71 32.60
C SER A 17 -24.93 -13.63 31.80
N VAL A 18 -25.11 -13.62 30.48
CA VAL A 18 -24.12 -14.19 29.57
C VAL A 18 -22.93 -13.23 29.64
N SER A 19 -21.95 -13.55 30.49
CA SER A 19 -20.66 -12.86 30.45
C SER A 19 -19.99 -13.26 29.14
N VAL A 20 -20.19 -12.46 28.10
CA VAL A 20 -19.32 -12.51 26.93
C VAL A 20 -17.95 -12.11 27.46
N SER A 21 -17.03 -13.06 27.60
CA SER A 21 -15.62 -12.71 27.80
C SER A 21 -15.23 -11.87 26.59
N LYS A 22 -15.12 -10.55 26.74
CA LYS A 22 -14.62 -9.68 25.68
C LYS A 22 -13.24 -10.24 25.32
N GLY A 23 -13.13 -10.79 24.10
CA GLY A 23 -11.86 -11.24 23.59
C GLY A 23 -10.83 -10.11 23.64
N ARG A 24 -9.55 -10.47 23.72
CA ARG A 24 -8.45 -9.51 23.63
C ARG A 24 -8.63 -8.65 22.36
N LEU A 25 -8.46 -7.33 22.47
CA LEU A 25 -8.61 -6.39 21.36
C LEU A 25 -7.80 -6.86 20.14
N ARG A 26 -8.38 -6.87 18.94
CA ARG A 26 -7.65 -7.24 17.72
C ARG A 26 -7.19 -5.97 17.00
N VAL A 27 -5.88 -5.81 16.88
CA VAL A 27 -5.27 -4.64 16.25
C VAL A 27 -4.60 -5.06 14.96
N LEU A 28 -4.91 -4.36 13.87
CA LEU A 28 -4.16 -4.44 12.63
C LEU A 28 -3.20 -3.25 12.56
N VAL A 29 -1.90 -3.52 12.46
CA VAL A 29 -0.88 -2.52 12.17
C VAL A 29 -0.53 -2.63 10.69
N ALA A 30 -0.94 -1.63 9.91
CA ALA A 30 -0.66 -1.52 8.49
C ALA A 30 -0.06 -0.13 8.22
N THR A 31 1.27 -0.05 8.12
CA THR A 31 2.01 1.22 8.21
C THR A 31 2.99 1.40 7.05
N ASP A 32 3.33 2.64 6.76
CA ASP A 32 4.50 2.99 5.95
C ASP A 32 5.75 3.09 6.84
N ARG A 33 6.88 3.46 6.22
CA ARG A 33 8.10 3.92 6.88
C ARG A 33 7.83 5.06 7.88
N ILE A 34 8.45 5.00 9.05
CA ILE A 34 8.41 6.06 10.07
C ILE A 34 9.84 6.48 10.39
N GLY A 35 10.26 7.64 9.88
CA GLY A 35 11.65 8.09 9.97
C GLY A 35 12.60 7.06 9.32
N ALA A 36 13.63 6.66 10.06
CA ALA A 36 14.59 5.65 9.59
C ALA A 36 14.05 4.20 9.62
N LEU A 37 12.96 3.94 10.35
CA LEU A 37 12.39 2.59 10.46
C LEU A 37 11.60 2.26 9.19
N ASP A 38 12.00 1.21 8.47
CA ASP A 38 11.17 0.67 7.40
C ASP A 38 9.80 0.21 7.91
N SER A 39 8.89 -0.07 6.99
CA SER A 39 7.51 -0.43 7.31
C SER A 39 7.40 -1.63 8.27
N LEU A 40 8.24 -2.66 8.10
CA LEU A 40 8.21 -3.85 8.98
C LEU A 40 8.73 -3.51 10.37
N ALA A 41 9.85 -2.80 10.48
CA ALA A 41 10.45 -2.40 11.74
C ALA A 41 9.51 -1.47 12.53
N ALA A 42 8.95 -0.46 11.86
CA ALA A 42 7.97 0.45 12.44
C ALA A 42 6.71 -0.31 12.90
N GLY A 43 6.15 -1.15 12.03
CA GLY A 43 4.97 -1.96 12.34
C GLY A 43 5.20 -2.92 13.51
N THR A 44 6.39 -3.52 13.59
CA THR A 44 6.78 -4.41 14.69
C THR A 44 6.92 -3.65 16.01
N ALA A 45 7.52 -2.46 16.00
CA ALA A 45 7.64 -1.63 17.19
C ALA A 45 6.26 -1.19 17.72
N LEU A 46 5.37 -0.75 16.83
CA LEU A 46 3.98 -0.45 17.16
C LEU A 46 3.29 -1.68 17.75
N ALA A 47 3.41 -2.84 17.10
CA ALA A 47 2.80 -4.07 17.58
C ALA A 47 3.29 -4.49 18.96
N ARG A 48 4.60 -4.35 19.25
CA ARG A 48 5.16 -4.59 20.59
C ARG A 48 4.52 -3.68 21.64
N GLY A 49 4.26 -2.42 21.32
CA GLY A 49 3.60 -1.50 22.25
C GLY A 49 2.15 -1.89 22.54
N PHE A 50 1.42 -2.37 21.53
CA PHE A 50 0.05 -2.87 21.71
C PHE A 50 -0.02 -4.28 22.31
N ALA A 51 1.11 -5.01 22.34
CA ALA A 51 1.14 -6.44 22.60
C ALA A 51 0.61 -6.83 23.98
N ASP A 52 0.62 -5.97 25.00
CA ASP A 52 0.08 -6.27 26.34
C ASP A 52 -1.45 -6.17 26.42
N HIS A 53 -2.08 -5.42 25.51
CA HIS A 53 -3.51 -5.13 25.52
C HIS A 53 -4.28 -5.73 24.34
N ALA A 54 -3.57 -6.15 23.29
CA ALA A 54 -4.17 -6.60 22.03
C ALA A 54 -3.52 -7.87 21.47
N THR A 55 -4.25 -8.59 20.63
CA THR A 55 -3.70 -9.48 19.62
C THR A 55 -3.41 -8.64 18.39
N VAL A 56 -2.16 -8.64 17.92
CA VAL A 56 -1.72 -7.73 16.86
C VAL A 56 -1.30 -8.49 15.62
N ALA A 57 -1.77 -8.05 14.46
CA ALA A 57 -1.25 -8.45 13.15
C ALA A 57 -0.47 -7.28 12.55
N VAL A 58 0.69 -7.57 11.97
CA VAL A 58 1.53 -6.57 11.28
C VAL A 58 1.53 -6.88 9.80
N VAL A 59 1.21 -5.88 8.98
CA VAL A 59 1.27 -5.96 7.52
C VAL A 59 2.08 -4.77 7.00
N PRO A 60 3.32 -5.00 6.54
CA PRO A 60 4.11 -3.92 5.96
C PRO A 60 3.52 -3.48 4.61
N LEU A 61 3.46 -2.18 4.39
CA LEU A 61 2.97 -1.53 3.18
C LEU A 61 4.00 -0.51 2.69
N ALA A 62 4.04 -0.28 1.38
CA ALA A 62 4.85 0.75 0.74
C ALA A 62 4.25 1.10 -0.62
N ALA A 63 4.51 2.32 -1.11
CA ALA A 63 3.97 2.79 -2.38
C ALA A 63 4.77 2.32 -3.60
N GLY A 64 6.10 2.21 -3.44
CA GLY A 64 7.06 1.87 -4.49
C GLY A 64 8.49 1.95 -3.95
N GLY A 65 9.47 1.76 -4.82
CA GLY A 65 10.88 1.90 -4.47
C GLY A 65 11.45 0.76 -3.62
N PRO A 66 12.64 0.97 -3.03
CA PRO A 66 13.25 0.01 -2.11
C PRO A 66 12.36 -0.38 -0.92
N ASP A 67 11.47 0.52 -0.49
CA ASP A 67 10.51 0.25 0.59
C ASP A 67 9.47 -0.79 0.18
N LEU A 68 9.06 -0.80 -1.10
CA LEU A 68 8.22 -1.85 -1.65
C LEU A 68 8.95 -3.20 -1.71
N ALA A 69 10.22 -3.21 -2.10
CA ALA A 69 11.02 -4.44 -2.07
C ALA A 69 11.12 -5.00 -0.64
N ALA A 70 11.40 -4.16 0.36
CA ALA A 70 11.45 -4.56 1.76
C ALA A 70 10.10 -5.10 2.26
N ALA A 71 8.99 -4.44 1.94
CA ALA A 71 7.65 -4.88 2.33
C ALA A 71 7.27 -6.23 1.67
N VAL A 72 7.52 -6.39 0.37
CA VAL A 72 7.24 -7.63 -0.35
C VAL A 72 8.11 -8.77 0.17
N ALA A 73 9.41 -8.54 0.39
CA ALA A 73 10.31 -9.53 0.96
C ALA A 73 9.82 -10.02 2.33
N ALA A 74 9.39 -9.10 3.20
CA ALA A 74 8.79 -9.44 4.50
C ALA A 74 7.51 -10.29 4.36
N LEU A 75 6.63 -9.96 3.41
CA LEU A 75 5.38 -10.69 3.18
C LEU A 75 5.58 -12.08 2.57
N THR A 76 6.64 -12.27 1.78
CA THR A 76 6.95 -13.55 1.14
C THR A 76 7.96 -14.41 1.91
N GLY A 77 8.54 -13.89 3.00
CA GLY A 77 9.65 -14.53 3.70
C GLY A 77 10.93 -14.65 2.85
N ALA A 78 11.11 -13.72 1.91
CA ALA A 78 12.28 -13.64 1.04
C ALA A 78 13.25 -12.55 1.52
N GLU A 79 14.39 -12.42 0.86
CA GLU A 79 15.30 -11.30 1.03
C GLU A 79 15.13 -10.29 -0.10
N ALA A 80 15.21 -9.00 0.24
CA ALA A 80 15.27 -7.94 -0.75
C ALA A 80 16.74 -7.68 -1.09
N GLU A 81 17.08 -7.76 -2.38
CA GLU A 81 18.36 -7.30 -2.90
C GLU A 81 18.21 -5.84 -3.32
N VAL A 82 18.91 -4.93 -2.62
CA VAL A 82 18.86 -3.50 -2.90
C VAL A 82 20.28 -3.00 -3.17
N ASP A 83 20.49 -2.52 -4.38
CA ASP A 83 21.62 -1.67 -4.77
C ASP A 83 21.14 -0.20 -4.80
N ARG A 84 22.06 0.76 -4.96
CA ARG A 84 21.77 2.19 -4.94
C ARG A 84 20.56 2.57 -5.80
N ASP A 85 20.50 2.04 -7.01
CA ASP A 85 19.52 2.42 -8.03
C ASP A 85 18.60 1.27 -8.45
N ARG A 86 18.75 0.06 -7.86
CA ARG A 86 17.99 -1.13 -8.25
C ARG A 86 17.58 -1.95 -7.05
N TRP A 87 16.38 -2.53 -7.11
CA TRP A 87 15.89 -3.43 -6.08
C TRP A 87 15.13 -4.60 -6.67
N CYS A 88 15.33 -5.80 -6.12
CA CYS A 88 14.54 -6.96 -6.51
C CYS A 88 14.22 -7.87 -5.33
N VAL A 89 13.15 -8.63 -5.48
CA VAL A 89 12.74 -9.71 -4.55
C VAL A 89 12.42 -10.92 -5.39
N ARG A 90 12.97 -12.08 -5.03
CA ARG A 90 12.75 -13.30 -5.80
C ARG A 90 12.39 -14.46 -4.89
N THR A 91 11.41 -15.21 -5.34
CA THR A 91 10.97 -16.48 -4.77
C THR A 91 10.83 -17.51 -5.89
N SER A 92 10.40 -18.72 -5.57
CA SER A 92 10.06 -19.73 -6.58
C SER A 92 8.86 -19.37 -7.45
N THR A 93 8.02 -18.38 -7.07
CA THR A 93 6.76 -18.07 -7.77
C THR A 93 6.62 -16.61 -8.19
N LEU A 94 7.43 -15.72 -7.61
CA LEU A 94 7.35 -14.27 -7.75
C LEU A 94 8.75 -13.69 -7.98
N ALA A 95 8.85 -12.76 -8.93
CA ALA A 95 10.01 -11.90 -9.10
C ALA A 95 9.56 -10.43 -9.19
N LEU A 96 10.02 -9.59 -8.27
CA LEU A 96 9.82 -8.14 -8.27
C LEU A 96 11.10 -7.46 -8.74
N PHE A 97 10.97 -6.46 -9.62
CA PHE A 97 12.08 -5.62 -10.10
C PHE A 97 11.67 -4.16 -10.08
N GLY A 98 12.54 -3.31 -9.55
CA GLY A 98 12.43 -1.86 -9.74
C GLY A 98 13.79 -1.21 -9.87
N GLN A 99 13.80 -0.09 -10.58
CA GLN A 99 14.98 0.71 -10.82
C GLN A 99 14.62 2.19 -10.66
N ARG A 100 15.58 2.96 -10.17
CA ARG A 100 15.56 4.42 -10.23
C ARG A 100 16.60 4.88 -11.23
N ASP A 101 16.19 5.66 -12.22
CA ASP A 101 17.10 6.22 -13.22
C ASP A 101 16.57 7.53 -13.80
N THR A 102 17.35 8.09 -14.72
CA THR A 102 16.95 9.21 -15.59
C THR A 102 17.12 8.82 -17.06
N ASP A 103 17.13 7.52 -17.35
CA ASP A 103 17.36 7.03 -18.71
C ASP A 103 16.13 7.36 -19.57
N PRO A 104 16.31 7.83 -20.81
CA PRO A 104 15.18 8.22 -21.66
C PRO A 104 14.39 7.01 -22.19
N ASP A 105 14.96 5.81 -22.13
CA ASP A 105 14.36 4.57 -22.60
C ASP A 105 14.34 3.49 -21.51
N SER A 106 13.50 2.47 -21.71
CA SER A 106 13.27 1.40 -20.75
C SER A 106 14.07 0.12 -21.04
N ALA A 107 15.01 0.14 -22.00
CA ALA A 107 15.75 -1.06 -22.43
C ALA A 107 16.71 -1.58 -21.36
N GLY A 108 17.37 -0.67 -20.64
CA GLY A 108 18.25 -1.02 -19.53
C GLY A 108 17.53 -1.80 -18.42
N PHE A 109 16.31 -1.38 -18.10
CA PHE A 109 15.43 -2.07 -17.16
C PHE A 109 14.96 -3.42 -17.73
N GLY A 110 14.52 -3.44 -19.00
CA GLY A 110 14.10 -4.66 -19.69
C GLY A 110 15.18 -5.76 -19.71
N ARG A 111 16.42 -5.44 -20.07
CA ARG A 111 17.53 -6.41 -20.04
C ARG A 111 17.74 -7.02 -18.67
N TRP A 112 17.64 -6.20 -17.62
CA TRP A 112 17.83 -6.66 -16.26
C TRP A 112 16.68 -7.57 -15.80
N VAL A 113 15.44 -7.20 -16.12
CA VAL A 113 14.25 -8.04 -15.88
C VAL A 113 14.39 -9.38 -16.61
N ALA A 114 14.72 -9.38 -17.90
CA ALA A 114 14.86 -10.58 -18.72
C ALA A 114 15.94 -11.53 -18.17
N ALA A 115 17.08 -10.99 -17.76
CA ALA A 115 18.16 -11.77 -17.16
C ALA A 115 17.79 -12.33 -15.77
N GLY A 116 16.85 -11.70 -15.07
CA GLY A 116 16.55 -12.01 -13.68
C GLY A 116 15.27 -12.82 -13.43
N VAL A 117 14.30 -12.79 -14.34
CA VAL A 117 12.94 -13.27 -14.02
C VAL A 117 12.88 -14.76 -13.68
N GLY A 118 13.85 -15.56 -14.16
CA GLY A 118 13.91 -17.00 -13.91
C GLY A 118 12.58 -17.70 -14.23
N ASP A 119 12.16 -18.61 -13.35
CA ASP A 119 10.91 -19.39 -13.54
C ASP A 119 9.68 -18.77 -12.86
N ALA A 120 9.79 -17.56 -12.30
CA ALA A 120 8.70 -16.94 -11.54
C ALA A 120 7.47 -16.63 -12.40
N HIS A 121 6.36 -17.32 -12.17
CA HIS A 121 5.12 -17.09 -12.93
C HIS A 121 4.53 -15.69 -12.73
N ARG A 122 4.70 -15.09 -11.54
CA ARG A 122 4.29 -13.72 -11.25
C ARG A 122 5.49 -12.79 -11.36
N VAL A 123 5.36 -11.75 -12.18
CA VAL A 123 6.40 -10.74 -12.37
C VAL A 123 5.86 -9.37 -12.01
N VAL A 124 6.47 -8.73 -11.02
CA VAL A 124 6.09 -7.40 -10.55
C VAL A 124 7.14 -6.41 -11.01
N LEU A 125 6.74 -5.42 -11.79
CA LEU A 125 7.58 -4.36 -12.28
C LEU A 125 7.23 -3.10 -11.52
N ASP A 126 8.12 -2.66 -10.66
CA ASP A 126 8.01 -1.39 -9.96
C ASP A 126 8.49 -0.26 -10.86
N LEU A 127 7.51 0.47 -11.42
CA LEU A 127 7.72 1.50 -12.43
C LEU A 127 7.86 2.90 -11.83
N THR A 128 7.68 3.07 -10.51
CA THR A 128 7.62 4.39 -9.86
C THR A 128 8.94 5.15 -9.92
N GLY A 129 10.06 4.46 -10.17
CA GLY A 129 11.39 5.05 -10.26
C GLY A 129 11.91 5.31 -11.67
N LEU A 130 11.19 4.90 -12.72
CA LEU A 130 11.72 4.94 -14.09
C LEU A 130 11.63 6.35 -14.70
N GLY A 131 12.72 6.81 -15.31
CA GLY A 131 12.79 8.08 -16.04
C GLY A 131 12.37 8.00 -17.51
N ALA A 132 12.14 6.79 -18.03
CA ALA A 132 11.89 6.53 -19.44
C ALA A 132 10.66 7.29 -19.98
N ALA A 133 10.65 7.54 -21.30
CA ALA A 133 9.54 8.16 -22.03
C ALA A 133 9.29 7.50 -23.39
N ASP A 134 9.69 6.24 -23.54
CA ASP A 134 9.63 5.46 -24.78
C ASP A 134 8.35 4.60 -24.90
N GLY A 135 7.36 4.81 -24.03
CA GLY A 135 6.13 4.01 -24.01
C GLY A 135 6.36 2.53 -23.66
N GLY A 136 7.51 2.17 -23.06
CA GLY A 136 7.86 0.79 -22.75
C GLY A 136 8.38 -0.01 -23.95
N ALA A 137 8.76 0.67 -25.04
CA ALA A 137 9.32 0.02 -26.22
C ALA A 137 10.60 -0.77 -25.89
N GLY A 138 11.54 -0.17 -25.17
CA GLY A 138 12.78 -0.83 -24.76
C GLY A 138 12.54 -2.01 -23.81
N LEU A 139 11.61 -1.88 -22.86
CA LEU A 139 11.22 -2.98 -21.98
C LEU A 139 10.70 -4.18 -22.77
N LEU A 140 9.83 -3.96 -23.77
CA LEU A 140 9.31 -5.06 -24.61
C LEU A 140 10.37 -5.60 -25.57
N GLU A 141 11.23 -4.76 -26.14
CA GLU A 141 12.32 -5.22 -27.00
C GLU A 141 13.20 -6.24 -26.27
N GLU A 142 13.52 -5.97 -25.00
CA GLU A 142 14.49 -6.75 -24.24
C GLU A 142 13.86 -7.89 -23.43
N ALA A 143 12.61 -7.73 -22.96
CA ALA A 143 12.01 -8.65 -22.00
C ALA A 143 10.69 -9.31 -22.46
N ARG A 144 10.18 -9.03 -23.66
CA ARG A 144 8.89 -9.59 -24.11
C ARG A 144 8.85 -11.11 -23.99
N ASP A 145 9.85 -11.81 -24.51
CA ASP A 145 9.85 -13.28 -24.50
C ASP A 145 9.95 -13.84 -23.07
N ALA A 146 10.69 -13.16 -22.21
CA ALA A 146 10.83 -13.53 -20.80
C ALA A 146 9.54 -13.32 -20.01
N LEU A 147 8.73 -12.32 -20.38
CA LEU A 147 7.49 -11.94 -19.71
C LEU A 147 6.23 -12.57 -20.33
N ALA A 148 6.29 -13.03 -21.57
CA ALA A 148 5.14 -13.57 -22.29
C ALA A 148 4.51 -14.76 -21.55
N GLY A 149 3.19 -14.73 -21.39
CA GLY A 149 2.42 -15.79 -20.73
C GLY A 149 2.49 -15.79 -19.20
N ARG A 150 3.13 -14.80 -18.57
CA ARG A 150 3.22 -14.64 -17.11
C ARG A 150 2.15 -13.70 -16.57
N ASP A 151 1.91 -13.75 -15.26
CA ASP A 151 1.12 -12.77 -14.51
C ASP A 151 1.99 -11.52 -14.29
N VAL A 152 1.92 -10.57 -15.21
CA VAL A 152 2.72 -9.32 -15.17
C VAL A 152 1.92 -8.21 -14.49
N ILE A 153 2.53 -7.60 -13.48
CA ILE A 153 1.92 -6.55 -12.66
C ILE A 153 2.83 -5.32 -12.69
N GLY A 154 2.30 -4.17 -13.10
CA GLY A 154 3.01 -2.89 -13.04
C GLY A 154 2.60 -2.11 -11.79
N ILE A 155 3.58 -1.72 -10.98
CA ILE A 155 3.37 -0.84 -9.84
C ILE A 155 3.63 0.60 -10.28
N VAL A 156 2.68 1.47 -10.01
CA VAL A 156 2.72 2.89 -10.36
C VAL A 156 2.32 3.75 -9.16
N ASP A 157 2.64 5.03 -9.22
CA ASP A 157 2.16 5.99 -8.24
C ASP A 157 0.63 6.14 -8.31
N ALA A 158 0.01 6.45 -7.17
CA ALA A 158 -1.45 6.53 -7.08
C ALA A 158 -2.04 7.60 -8.02
N GLU A 159 -1.31 8.68 -8.25
CA GLU A 159 -1.70 9.76 -9.16
C GLU A 159 -1.60 9.39 -10.66
N ASP A 160 -0.86 8.32 -10.96
CA ASP A 160 -0.66 7.80 -12.31
C ASP A 160 -1.66 6.68 -12.68
N LEU A 161 -2.36 6.09 -11.69
CA LEU A 161 -3.21 4.92 -11.85
C LEU A 161 -4.34 5.12 -12.87
N ASP A 162 -4.86 6.33 -12.99
CA ASP A 162 -5.97 6.68 -13.90
C ASP A 162 -5.49 7.41 -15.16
N LEU A 163 -4.19 7.69 -15.30
CA LEU A 163 -3.71 8.49 -16.42
C LEU A 163 -3.68 7.66 -17.72
N PRO A 164 -4.35 8.13 -18.79
CA PRO A 164 -4.23 7.49 -20.08
C PRO A 164 -2.84 7.75 -20.69
N ALA A 165 -2.45 6.88 -21.62
CA ALA A 165 -1.20 7.08 -22.36
C ALA A 165 -1.20 8.36 -23.19
N THR A 166 -2.36 8.72 -23.75
CA THR A 166 -2.48 9.81 -24.73
C THR A 166 -3.61 10.78 -24.40
N GLY A 167 -3.57 11.95 -25.04
CA GLY A 167 -4.52 13.03 -24.88
C GLY A 167 -4.09 14.09 -23.86
N ILE A 168 -4.91 15.12 -23.73
CA ILE A 168 -4.58 16.35 -22.97
C ILE A 168 -4.35 16.11 -21.47
N ASN A 169 -4.92 15.05 -20.91
CA ASN A 169 -4.80 14.67 -19.50
C ASN A 169 -3.82 13.50 -19.27
N SER A 170 -3.06 13.10 -20.29
CA SER A 170 -2.07 12.01 -20.19
C SER A 170 -0.90 12.38 -19.27
N GLY A 171 -0.23 11.36 -18.73
CA GLY A 171 1.00 11.55 -17.97
C GLY A 171 2.09 12.26 -18.78
N HIS A 172 2.19 11.94 -20.07
CA HIS A 172 3.10 12.61 -21.01
C HIS A 172 2.78 14.12 -21.14
N ALA A 173 1.54 14.47 -21.44
CA ALA A 173 1.14 15.87 -21.60
C ALA A 173 1.38 16.69 -20.33
N LYS A 174 1.03 16.13 -19.16
CA LYS A 174 1.27 16.78 -17.86
C LYS A 174 2.75 17.07 -17.62
N ARG A 175 3.63 16.09 -17.82
CA ARG A 175 5.09 16.27 -17.67
C ARG A 175 5.64 17.30 -18.65
N ALA A 176 5.22 17.21 -19.91
CA ALA A 176 5.71 18.11 -20.94
C ALA A 176 5.28 19.57 -20.71
N TYR A 177 4.04 19.81 -20.28
CA TYR A 177 3.57 21.15 -19.91
C TYR A 177 4.27 21.70 -18.68
N ALA A 178 4.51 20.88 -17.65
CA ALA A 178 5.29 21.30 -16.47
C ALA A 178 6.74 21.66 -16.83
N ALA A 179 7.31 21.02 -17.85
CA ALA A 179 8.63 21.32 -18.38
C ALA A 179 8.66 22.51 -19.38
N GLY A 180 7.51 23.11 -19.70
CA GLY A 180 7.43 24.22 -20.65
C GLY A 180 7.72 23.83 -22.11
N ALA A 181 7.44 22.58 -22.51
CA ALA A 181 7.64 22.09 -23.86
C ALA A 181 6.76 22.82 -24.89
N ASP A 182 7.25 22.89 -26.14
CA ASP A 182 6.47 23.44 -27.26
C ASP A 182 5.26 22.55 -27.57
N ILE A 183 4.11 23.18 -27.81
CA ILE A 183 2.85 22.47 -28.08
C ILE A 183 2.94 21.54 -29.29
N ALA A 184 3.67 21.93 -30.35
CA ALA A 184 3.81 21.10 -31.53
C ALA A 184 4.60 19.81 -31.23
N ASP A 185 5.64 19.90 -30.39
CA ASP A 185 6.42 18.76 -29.95
C ASP A 185 5.59 17.82 -29.06
N VAL A 186 4.78 18.38 -28.15
CA VAL A 186 3.87 17.61 -27.29
C VAL A 186 2.86 16.83 -28.14
N LEU A 187 2.25 17.47 -29.14
CA LEU A 187 1.28 16.82 -30.04
C LEU A 187 1.94 15.75 -30.92
N ALA A 188 3.14 16.00 -31.41
CA ALA A 188 3.88 15.02 -32.22
C ALA A 188 4.28 13.78 -31.39
N ALA A 189 4.70 13.98 -30.14
CA ALA A 189 5.01 12.88 -29.22
C ALA A 189 3.75 12.10 -28.82
N ASP A 190 2.64 12.77 -28.53
CA ASP A 190 1.34 12.13 -28.25
C ASP A 190 0.88 11.26 -29.42
N ALA A 191 1.00 11.74 -30.66
CA ALA A 191 0.66 10.97 -31.86
C ALA A 191 1.53 9.71 -32.02
N ARG A 192 2.84 9.80 -31.73
CA ARG A 192 3.73 8.63 -31.75
C ARG A 192 3.35 7.62 -30.67
N LEU A 193 3.10 8.09 -29.45
CA LEU A 193 2.70 7.23 -28.33
C LEU A 193 1.34 6.58 -28.58
N ARG A 194 0.42 7.29 -29.25
CA ARG A 194 -0.88 6.74 -29.68
C ARG A 194 -0.70 5.58 -30.66
N ALA A 195 0.07 5.79 -31.72
CA ALA A 195 0.33 4.74 -32.71
C ALA A 195 1.02 3.53 -32.08
N TRP A 196 1.95 3.76 -31.15
CA TRP A 196 2.59 2.70 -30.38
C TRP A 196 1.58 1.92 -29.52
N ALA A 197 0.76 2.61 -28.72
CA ALA A 197 -0.24 1.97 -27.90
C ALA A 197 -1.26 1.15 -28.74
N GLU A 198 -1.70 1.68 -29.88
CA GLU A 198 -2.58 0.98 -30.82
C GLU A 198 -1.91 -0.28 -31.42
N SER A 199 -0.59 -0.27 -31.61
CA SER A 199 0.16 -1.44 -32.07
C SER A 199 0.29 -2.55 -31.02
N LEU A 200 0.17 -2.20 -29.74
CA LEU A 200 0.19 -3.15 -28.62
C LEU A 200 -1.17 -3.79 -28.35
N GLY A 201 -2.26 -3.09 -28.69
CA GLY A 201 -3.61 -3.59 -28.51
C GLY A 201 -4.69 -2.53 -28.65
N GLU A 202 -5.89 -2.96 -29.02
CA GLU A 202 -7.03 -2.07 -29.17
C GLU A 202 -7.40 -1.38 -27.84
N GLY A 203 -7.58 -0.07 -27.88
CA GLY A 203 -8.01 0.72 -26.73
C GLY A 203 -6.93 1.01 -25.68
N LEU A 204 -5.67 0.59 -25.89
CA LEU A 204 -4.59 0.87 -24.93
C LEU A 204 -4.20 2.34 -24.88
N ALA A 205 -4.37 3.10 -25.97
CA ALA A 205 -4.04 4.53 -26.02
C ALA A 205 -4.80 5.38 -24.98
N THR A 206 -5.99 4.95 -24.56
CA THR A 206 -6.86 5.64 -23.60
C THR A 206 -7.12 4.82 -22.34
N ARG A 207 -6.43 3.70 -22.16
CA ARG A 207 -6.59 2.84 -20.97
C ARG A 207 -6.04 3.53 -19.73
N ALA A 208 -6.80 3.51 -18.64
CA ALA A 208 -6.35 3.97 -17.32
C ALA A 208 -5.03 3.29 -16.92
N GLY A 209 -4.08 4.08 -16.42
CA GLY A 209 -2.75 3.64 -16.02
C GLY A 209 -1.75 3.56 -17.18
N GLY A 210 -2.20 3.65 -18.45
CA GLY A 210 -1.32 3.57 -19.62
C GLY A 210 -0.32 4.72 -19.74
N GLY A 211 -0.56 5.87 -19.08
CA GLY A 211 0.34 7.03 -19.09
C GLY A 211 1.41 7.04 -18.01
N ALA A 212 1.38 6.05 -17.10
CA ALA A 212 2.30 5.96 -15.99
C ALA A 212 3.74 5.72 -16.46
N ALA A 213 4.71 6.26 -15.73
CA ALA A 213 6.15 6.08 -15.97
C ALA A 213 6.54 6.24 -17.45
N GLY A 214 6.27 7.40 -18.06
CA GLY A 214 6.63 7.59 -19.48
C GLY A 214 5.76 6.85 -20.50
N GLY A 215 4.70 6.20 -20.07
CA GLY A 215 3.97 5.22 -20.87
C GLY A 215 4.55 3.82 -20.81
N VAL A 216 5.57 3.53 -19.98
CA VAL A 216 6.13 2.18 -19.81
C VAL A 216 5.06 1.18 -19.34
N ALA A 217 4.05 1.64 -18.61
CA ALA A 217 2.90 0.82 -18.25
C ALA A 217 2.13 0.23 -19.45
N LEU A 218 2.25 0.81 -20.66
CA LEU A 218 1.71 0.21 -21.89
C LEU A 218 2.34 -1.15 -22.19
N ALA A 219 3.61 -1.37 -21.84
CA ALA A 219 4.25 -2.67 -22.00
C ALA A 219 3.58 -3.74 -21.14
N VAL A 220 3.29 -3.41 -19.88
CA VAL A 220 2.55 -4.31 -18.97
C VAL A 220 1.15 -4.58 -19.50
N LEU A 221 0.41 -3.54 -19.89
CA LEU A 221 -0.95 -3.68 -20.42
C LEU A 221 -0.98 -4.46 -21.75
N GLY A 222 -0.01 -4.25 -22.64
CA GLY A 222 0.13 -4.97 -23.90
C GLY A 222 0.51 -6.45 -23.74
N LEU A 223 1.05 -6.83 -22.58
CA LEU A 223 1.25 -8.23 -22.17
C LEU A 223 0.00 -8.82 -21.49
N ASN A 224 -1.13 -8.14 -21.53
CA ASN A 224 -2.35 -8.44 -20.76
C ASN A 224 -2.15 -8.43 -19.24
N GLY A 225 -1.12 -7.73 -18.77
CA GLY A 225 -0.89 -7.49 -17.36
C GLY A 225 -1.84 -6.44 -16.79
N ARG A 226 -1.67 -6.15 -15.50
CA ARG A 226 -2.47 -5.16 -14.78
C ARG A 226 -1.61 -4.11 -14.10
N ILE A 227 -2.18 -2.93 -13.91
CA ILE A 227 -1.54 -1.81 -13.21
C ILE A 227 -2.21 -1.65 -11.85
N VAL A 228 -1.40 -1.55 -10.80
CA VAL A 228 -1.84 -1.32 -9.41
C VAL A 228 -0.87 -0.38 -8.70
N THR A 229 -1.22 0.07 -7.49
CA THR A 229 -0.28 0.79 -6.61
C THR A 229 0.40 -0.17 -5.64
N GLY A 230 1.56 0.21 -5.08
CA GLY A 230 2.33 -0.66 -4.21
C GLY A 230 1.56 -1.09 -2.96
N GLN A 231 0.83 -0.16 -2.34
CA GLN A 231 0.03 -0.47 -1.15
C GLN A 231 -1.12 -1.44 -1.45
N HIS A 232 -1.76 -1.33 -2.62
CA HIS A 232 -2.78 -2.31 -3.05
C HIS A 232 -2.15 -3.68 -3.31
N TYR A 233 -0.96 -3.71 -3.91
CA TYR A 233 -0.23 -4.95 -4.14
C TYR A 233 0.12 -5.65 -2.82
N CYS A 234 0.67 -4.93 -1.84
CA CYS A 234 0.94 -5.48 -0.51
C CYS A 234 -0.36 -5.91 0.20
N HIS A 235 -1.45 -5.14 0.07
CA HIS A 235 -2.76 -5.50 0.61
C HIS A 235 -3.26 -6.84 0.06
N GLU A 236 -3.19 -7.05 -1.26
CA GLU A 236 -3.55 -8.33 -1.89
C GLU A 236 -2.64 -9.47 -1.45
N LEU A 237 -1.33 -9.24 -1.47
CA LEU A 237 -0.33 -10.25 -1.12
C LEU A 237 -0.49 -10.74 0.33
N ALA A 238 -0.83 -9.83 1.25
CA ALA A 238 -1.06 -10.13 2.66
C ALA A 238 -2.49 -10.62 2.97
N SER A 239 -3.39 -10.69 1.98
CA SER A 239 -4.83 -10.89 2.21
C SER A 239 -5.42 -9.94 3.26
N LEU A 240 -4.93 -8.69 3.27
CA LEU A 240 -5.12 -7.70 4.33
C LEU A 240 -6.61 -7.42 4.62
N GLY A 241 -7.48 -7.46 3.61
CA GLY A 241 -8.92 -7.26 3.78
C GLY A 241 -9.57 -8.22 4.78
N GLN A 242 -9.12 -9.48 4.84
CA GLN A 242 -9.64 -10.45 5.82
C GLN A 242 -9.23 -10.08 7.24
N THR A 243 -7.95 -9.73 7.42
CA THR A 243 -7.39 -9.28 8.70
C THR A 243 -8.06 -7.99 9.18
N MET A 244 -8.31 -7.06 8.26
CA MET A 244 -8.96 -5.79 8.56
C MET A 244 -10.42 -5.97 8.98
N ALA A 245 -11.18 -6.79 8.25
CA ALA A 245 -12.55 -7.12 8.61
C ALA A 245 -12.66 -7.79 9.99
N ALA A 246 -11.64 -8.57 10.37
CA ALA A 246 -11.53 -9.21 11.67
C ALA A 246 -10.88 -8.33 12.76
N SER A 247 -10.39 -7.13 12.43
CA SER A 247 -9.78 -6.22 13.41
C SER A 247 -10.85 -5.42 14.17
N ASP A 248 -10.51 -4.94 15.36
CA ASP A 248 -11.31 -4.00 16.13
C ASP A 248 -10.75 -2.57 16.03
N LEU A 249 -9.47 -2.44 15.66
CA LEU A 249 -8.73 -1.19 15.53
C LEU A 249 -7.67 -1.32 14.42
N VAL A 250 -7.54 -0.28 13.59
CA VAL A 250 -6.46 -0.14 12.61
C VAL A 250 -5.46 0.90 13.11
N VAL A 251 -4.18 0.57 13.01
CA VAL A 251 -3.06 1.44 13.33
C VAL A 251 -2.20 1.57 12.07
N THR A 252 -1.89 2.80 11.71
CA THR A 252 -1.00 3.14 10.60
C THR A 252 0.04 4.16 11.04
N GLY A 253 0.91 4.55 10.13
CA GLY A 253 1.92 5.55 10.40
C GLY A 253 2.78 5.88 9.20
N THR A 254 3.42 7.04 9.29
CA THR A 254 4.34 7.57 8.29
C THR A 254 5.18 8.70 8.89
N THR A 255 6.26 9.12 8.23
CA THR A 255 7.08 10.26 8.67
C THR A 255 6.31 11.57 8.81
N SER A 256 5.43 11.95 7.87
CA SER A 256 4.68 13.24 7.94
C SER A 256 3.21 13.08 7.56
N ILE A 257 2.32 13.77 8.27
CA ILE A 257 0.90 13.89 7.93
C ILE A 257 0.51 15.36 7.84
N GLY A 258 0.73 15.97 6.68
CA GLY A 258 0.31 17.34 6.39
C GLY A 258 -1.07 17.44 5.73
N ALA A 259 -1.57 18.67 5.64
CA ALA A 259 -2.90 18.96 5.08
C ALA A 259 -3.02 18.62 3.58
N LEU A 260 -1.90 18.68 2.85
CA LEU A 260 -1.83 18.40 1.41
C LEU A 260 -1.50 16.92 1.16
N GLU A 261 -0.43 16.40 1.75
CA GLU A 261 0.00 15.01 1.51
C GLU A 261 -0.85 13.97 2.24
N ARG A 262 -1.57 14.35 3.31
CA ARG A 262 -2.48 13.48 4.09
C ARG A 262 -1.86 12.16 4.56
N GLY A 263 -0.56 12.17 4.83
CA GLY A 263 0.18 10.97 5.22
C GLY A 263 0.72 10.13 4.06
N GLY A 264 0.65 10.66 2.84
CA GLY A 264 1.08 9.97 1.65
C GLY A 264 0.13 8.85 1.21
N PRO A 265 0.49 8.12 0.15
CA PRO A 265 -0.37 7.12 -0.49
C PRO A 265 -0.73 5.95 0.43
N VAL A 266 0.15 5.57 1.37
CA VAL A 266 -0.09 4.44 2.27
C VAL A 266 -1.10 4.81 3.36
N VAL A 267 -0.84 5.87 4.14
CA VAL A 267 -1.73 6.26 5.25
C VAL A 267 -3.12 6.65 4.74
N ALA A 268 -3.19 7.41 3.65
CA ALA A 268 -4.46 7.80 3.05
C ALA A 268 -5.29 6.56 2.64
N GLN A 269 -4.65 5.56 2.04
CA GLN A 269 -5.33 4.35 1.61
C GLN A 269 -5.72 3.44 2.78
N VAL A 270 -4.87 3.31 3.81
CA VAL A 270 -5.19 2.55 5.02
C VAL A 270 -6.38 3.16 5.76
N ALA A 271 -6.42 4.50 5.87
CA ALA A 271 -7.55 5.19 6.48
C ALA A 271 -8.85 4.99 5.67
N ALA A 272 -8.76 4.99 4.33
CA ALA A 272 -9.90 4.69 3.46
C ALA A 272 -10.41 3.25 3.67
N TRP A 273 -9.54 2.24 3.63
CA TRP A 273 -9.93 0.84 3.87
C TRP A 273 -10.50 0.63 5.29
N ALA A 274 -9.91 1.28 6.29
CA ALA A 274 -10.43 1.24 7.66
C ALA A 274 -11.84 1.83 7.73
N GLY A 275 -12.09 2.96 7.05
CA GLY A 275 -13.41 3.58 6.94
C GLY A 275 -14.43 2.67 6.25
N GLU A 276 -14.08 2.04 5.13
CA GLU A 276 -14.92 1.05 4.43
C GLU A 276 -15.25 -0.17 5.32
N ALA A 277 -14.29 -0.61 6.12
CA ALA A 277 -14.46 -1.70 7.09
C ALA A 277 -15.12 -1.26 8.41
N LEU A 278 -15.50 0.02 8.55
CA LEU A 278 -16.05 0.65 9.76
C LEU A 278 -15.16 0.43 10.99
N ARG A 279 -13.84 0.55 10.80
CA ARG A 279 -12.83 0.41 11.85
C ARG A 279 -12.22 1.76 12.22
N PRO A 280 -12.06 2.08 13.51
CA PRO A 280 -11.31 3.26 13.91
C PRO A 280 -9.85 3.14 13.43
N CYS A 281 -9.29 4.26 12.95
CA CYS A 281 -7.92 4.32 12.45
C CYS A 281 -7.08 5.31 13.28
N LEU A 282 -5.96 4.84 13.81
CA LEU A 282 -4.96 5.66 14.51
C LEU A 282 -3.71 5.80 13.66
N ALA A 283 -3.05 6.95 13.73
CA ALA A 283 -1.80 7.19 13.04
C ALA A 283 -0.64 7.51 14.00
N PHE A 284 0.56 7.07 13.64
CA PHE A 284 1.81 7.45 14.30
C PHE A 284 2.69 8.20 13.30
N THR A 285 3.30 9.29 13.74
CA THR A 285 4.10 10.13 12.83
C THR A 285 5.29 10.77 13.52
N THR A 286 6.23 11.30 12.74
CA THR A 286 7.37 12.08 13.27
C THR A 286 7.26 13.57 12.90
N GLY A 287 6.22 13.94 12.15
CA GLY A 287 5.87 15.32 11.83
C GLY A 287 4.88 15.95 12.82
N ASP A 288 4.57 17.22 12.58
CA ASP A 288 3.60 17.97 13.37
C ASP A 288 2.20 17.34 13.27
N ALA A 289 1.57 17.09 14.41
CA ALA A 289 0.22 16.56 14.45
C ALA A 289 -0.79 17.63 14.03
N LEU A 290 -1.57 17.32 13.00
CA LEU A 290 -2.78 18.09 12.67
C LEU A 290 -3.81 18.05 13.80
N SER A 291 -4.74 19.01 13.79
CA SER A 291 -5.84 18.98 14.76
C SER A 291 -6.72 17.73 14.54
N ARG A 292 -7.35 17.22 15.60
CA ARG A 292 -8.28 16.07 15.49
C ARG A 292 -9.41 16.31 14.48
N ARG A 293 -9.84 17.56 14.32
CA ARG A 293 -10.88 17.94 13.34
C ARG A 293 -10.39 17.72 11.92
N GLU A 294 -9.14 18.06 11.62
CA GLU A 294 -8.54 17.85 10.31
C GLU A 294 -8.28 16.36 10.05
N LEU A 295 -7.72 15.64 11.03
CA LEU A 295 -7.47 14.20 10.92
C LEU A 295 -8.74 13.40 10.60
N ARG A 296 -9.88 13.74 11.20
CA ARG A 296 -11.16 13.09 10.91
C ARG A 296 -11.63 13.29 9.47
N THR A 297 -11.23 14.38 8.80
CA THR A 297 -11.51 14.55 7.36
C THR A 297 -10.73 13.59 6.48
N PHE A 298 -9.68 12.96 7.02
CA PHE A 298 -8.87 11.94 6.36
C PHE A 298 -9.24 10.52 6.80
N GLY A 299 -10.26 10.34 7.65
CA GLY A 299 -10.63 9.05 8.22
C GLY A 299 -9.73 8.60 9.39
N ILE A 300 -8.92 9.51 9.96
CA ILE A 300 -8.02 9.23 11.09
C ILE A 300 -8.62 9.81 12.38
N GLU A 301 -8.78 8.97 13.40
CA GLU A 301 -9.41 9.38 14.67
C GLU A 301 -8.44 10.17 15.57
N ALA A 302 -7.18 9.74 15.61
CA ALA A 302 -6.10 10.46 16.27
C ALA A 302 -4.75 10.12 15.65
N ALA A 303 -3.83 11.09 15.69
CA ALA A 303 -2.44 10.93 15.33
C ALA A 303 -1.55 11.21 16.53
N TYR A 304 -0.47 10.44 16.69
CA TYR A 304 0.50 10.58 17.77
C TYR A 304 1.89 10.82 17.20
N SER A 305 2.46 11.97 17.52
CA SER A 305 3.78 12.37 17.02
C SER A 305 4.92 11.91 17.94
N LEU A 306 6.05 11.58 17.32
CA LEU A 306 7.36 11.39 17.95
C LEU A 306 8.35 12.42 17.40
N ASP A 307 9.56 12.40 17.95
CA ASP A 307 10.70 13.10 17.36
C ASP A 307 10.99 12.58 15.93
N PRO A 308 11.64 13.39 15.05
CA PRO A 308 11.90 13.07 13.65
C PRO A 308 12.49 11.68 13.35
N ASP A 309 13.41 11.22 14.22
CA ASP A 309 14.14 9.95 14.07
C ASP A 309 13.95 9.06 15.32
N PRO A 310 12.76 8.45 15.48
CA PRO A 310 12.47 7.68 16.67
C PRO A 310 13.19 6.32 16.62
N SER A 311 13.75 5.90 17.74
CA SER A 311 14.16 4.51 17.92
C SER A 311 12.94 3.59 17.98
N SER A 312 13.15 2.30 17.70
CA SER A 312 12.09 1.28 17.85
C SER A 312 11.53 1.24 19.28
N GLU A 313 12.36 1.47 20.30
CA GLU A 313 11.97 1.53 21.71
C GLU A 313 11.08 2.75 22.00
N GLN A 314 11.41 3.92 21.45
CA GLN A 314 10.59 5.14 21.61
C GLN A 314 9.20 4.95 20.98
N LEU A 315 9.16 4.38 19.76
CA LEU A 315 7.92 4.06 19.08
C LEU A 315 7.08 3.03 19.86
N THR A 316 7.74 1.98 20.37
CA THR A 316 7.11 0.96 21.23
C THR A 316 6.51 1.58 22.50
N ALA A 317 7.26 2.45 23.19
CA ALA A 317 6.83 3.08 24.44
C ALA A 317 5.64 4.04 24.23
N LEU A 318 5.61 4.79 23.12
CA LEU A 318 4.44 5.61 22.79
C LEU A 318 3.24 4.73 22.46
N ALA A 319 3.40 3.68 21.65
CA ALA A 319 2.33 2.75 21.32
C ALA A 319 1.73 2.09 22.56
N ALA A 320 2.54 1.70 23.55
CA ALA A 320 2.06 1.16 24.83
C ALA A 320 1.21 2.16 25.64
N ARG A 321 1.61 3.44 25.67
CA ARG A 321 0.82 4.49 26.31
C ARG A 321 -0.53 4.69 25.61
N VAL A 322 -0.54 4.67 24.27
CA VAL A 322 -1.78 4.77 23.48
C VAL A 322 -2.69 3.57 23.72
N ALA A 323 -2.13 2.36 23.69
CA ALA A 323 -2.85 1.10 23.88
C ALA A 323 -3.55 1.04 25.25
N SER A 324 -2.87 1.46 26.33
CA SER A 324 -3.47 1.47 27.67
C SER A 324 -4.65 2.44 27.79
N GLY A 325 -4.56 3.62 27.17
CA GLY A 325 -5.68 4.57 27.12
C GLY A 325 -6.88 4.06 26.33
N TRP A 326 -6.65 3.36 25.21
CA TRP A 326 -7.70 2.77 24.39
C TRP A 326 -8.38 1.57 25.06
N ALA A 327 -7.61 0.70 25.72
CA ALA A 327 -8.16 -0.41 26.49
C ALA A 327 -9.02 0.08 27.67
N GLY A 328 -8.63 1.18 28.32
CA GLY A 328 -9.40 1.80 29.40
C GLY A 328 -10.71 2.43 28.94
N GLY A 329 -10.74 3.08 27.77
CA GLY A 329 -11.96 3.67 27.21
C GLY A 329 -12.97 2.63 26.71
N ALA A 330 -12.51 1.59 26.01
CA ALA A 330 -13.38 0.51 25.52
C ALA A 330 -14.00 -0.37 26.62
N ALA A 331 -13.44 -0.34 27.83
CA ALA A 331 -14.00 -0.97 29.02
C ALA A 331 -15.07 -0.11 29.71
N ALA A 332 -15.09 1.21 29.50
CA ALA A 332 -16.06 2.13 30.09
C ALA A 332 -17.35 2.27 29.24
N ASP A 333 -17.27 2.00 27.92
CA ASP A 333 -18.40 2.09 26.98
C ASP A 333 -19.21 0.77 26.83
N ALA A 334 -19.05 -0.20 27.75
CA ALA A 334 -19.79 -1.47 27.74
C ALA A 334 -20.33 -1.85 29.12
#